data_AF-A0A7C1KYE7-F1
#
_entry.id   AF-A0A7C1KYE7-F1
#
_cell.length_a   1.000
_cell.length_b   1.000
_cell.length_c   1.000
_cell.angle_alpha   90.00
_cell.angle_beta   90.00
_cell.angle_gamma   90.00
#
_symmetry.space_group_name_H-M   'P 1'
#
loop_
_entity.id
_entity.type
_entity.pdbx_description
1 polymer ?
#
loop_
_entity_poly.entity_id
_entity_poly.type
_entity_poly.pdbx_seq_one_letter_code
_entity_poly.pdbx_strand_id
1 'polypeptide(L)'
;MLVLFAVVITTSGSIPEADISICIFFVETPKGAAQQHLGHKLIGSQYISIPPLQEQLGVIAKVNKLMALCDALEAQQENSITAHQTLVETLLSALTNAGEKGEFSQAWSRIAEHFDTLFTTEHSIDQLKQTILQLAVMGKLVPQDPSDVPASALLEKIAAEKERLIIDKKIRSQKKLPEIGVDEKPFDLPEGWEWLRLGDFSYVFSGNSFKSGDFNEVEGVRVIKITNAGVGELIETDDYLPRDFLDTYKNYTVLEGDLILALTRPYIRGNDGLAMTAMKFVPMLKGLYKKTKN
;
A
#
# COMPACT_ATOMS: atom_id res chain seq x y z
N MET A 1 -0.86 6.81 42.17
CA MET A 1 -0.25 7.50 41.01
C MET A 1 -0.93 8.85 41.01
N LEU A 2 -0.26 9.95 41.38
CA LEU A 2 -0.92 11.25 41.55
C LEU A 2 -1.47 11.73 40.19
N VAL A 3 -2.76 11.53 39.94
CA VAL A 3 -3.44 12.10 38.78
C VAL A 3 -3.88 13.51 39.16
N LEU A 4 -3.18 14.50 38.62
CA LEU A 4 -3.46 15.91 38.86
C LEU A 4 -4.65 16.34 37.97
N PHE A 5 -5.88 16.22 38.48
CA PHE A 5 -7.02 16.85 37.82
C PHE A 5 -7.12 18.30 38.29
N ALA A 6 -6.53 19.22 37.53
CA ALA A 6 -6.78 20.65 37.71
C ALA A 6 -8.17 20.98 37.15
N VAL A 7 -9.19 20.98 38.01
CA VAL A 7 -10.52 21.47 37.64
C VAL A 7 -10.54 22.98 37.86
N VAL A 8 -10.52 23.75 36.79
CA VAL A 8 -10.76 25.21 36.86
C VAL A 8 -12.27 25.41 36.96
N ILE A 9 -12.76 25.72 38.16
CA ILE A 9 -14.17 26.10 38.37
C ILE A 9 -14.26 27.62 38.20
N THR A 10 -14.91 28.09 37.14
CA THR A 10 -15.29 29.50 36.97
C THR A 10 -16.68 29.71 37.60
N THR A 11 -16.74 30.40 38.73
CA THR A 11 -18.02 30.76 39.35
C THR A 11 -18.58 32.02 38.68
N SER A 12 -19.34 31.86 37.60
CA SER A 12 -20.12 32.98 37.05
C SER A 12 -21.37 33.20 37.90
N GLY A 13 -21.28 34.02 38.93
CA GLY A 13 -22.46 34.54 39.62
C GLY A 13 -22.29 34.83 41.11
N SER A 14 -22.57 36.09 41.46
CA SER A 14 -22.91 36.62 42.80
C SER A 14 -21.78 37.12 43.72
N ILE A 15 -20.50 37.02 43.35
CA ILE A 15 -19.40 37.68 44.07
C ILE A 15 -18.82 38.75 43.13
N PRO A 16 -18.84 40.06 43.46
CA PRO A 16 -18.52 41.14 42.51
C PRO A 16 -17.05 41.29 42.13
N GLU A 17 -16.15 40.45 42.61
CA GLU A 17 -14.72 40.56 42.33
C GLU A 17 -14.13 39.22 41.91
N ALA A 18 -13.67 39.20 40.65
CA ALA A 18 -12.84 38.21 39.98
C ALA A 18 -13.52 36.90 39.53
N ASP A 19 -13.27 36.53 38.26
CA ASP A 19 -13.28 35.14 37.80
C ASP A 19 -12.22 34.37 38.61
N ILE A 20 -12.60 33.83 39.77
CA ILE A 20 -11.69 33.06 40.62
C ILE A 20 -11.56 31.65 40.04
N SER A 21 -10.48 31.42 39.30
CA SER A 21 -10.05 30.08 38.92
C SER A 21 -9.41 29.39 40.11
N ILE A 22 -10.10 28.43 40.74
CA ILE A 22 -9.59 27.68 41.89
C ILE A 22 -8.88 26.42 41.40
N CYS A 23 -7.59 26.27 41.71
CA CYS A 23 -6.88 25.00 41.50
C CYS A 23 -7.18 24.03 42.65
N ILE A 24 -7.93 22.97 42.36
CA ILE A 24 -8.26 21.91 43.32
C ILE A 24 -7.35 20.71 43.05
N PHE A 25 -6.64 20.25 44.08
CA PHE A 25 -5.85 19.02 44.01
C PHE A 25 -6.59 17.89 44.71
N PHE A 26 -6.87 16.82 43.97
CA PHE A 26 -7.48 15.59 44.49
C PHE A 26 -6.40 14.64 45.02
N VAL A 27 -6.53 14.19 46.27
CA VAL A 27 -5.67 13.14 46.84
C VAL A 27 -6.36 11.79 46.65
N GLU A 28 -5.76 10.86 45.91
CA GLU A 28 -6.29 9.50 45.73
C GLU A 28 -6.54 8.84 47.10
N THR A 29 -7.73 8.27 47.28
CA THR A 29 -7.96 7.30 48.36
C THR A 29 -7.78 5.88 47.79
N PRO A 30 -7.01 5.00 48.43
CA PRO A 30 -6.81 3.65 47.92
C PRO A 30 -8.07 2.82 48.21
N LYS A 31 -8.78 2.35 47.17
CA LYS A 31 -9.68 1.18 47.26
C LYS A 31 -10.18 0.66 45.90
N GLY A 32 -9.79 -0.58 45.60
CA GLY A 32 -10.66 -1.64 45.04
C GLY A 32 -10.98 -1.61 43.55
N ALA A 33 -10.55 -2.66 42.85
CA ALA A 33 -10.86 -2.97 41.46
C ALA A 33 -12.37 -3.11 41.18
N ALA A 34 -13.02 -2.03 40.76
CA ALA A 34 -14.19 -1.99 39.88
C ALA A 34 -14.48 -0.51 39.58
N GLN A 35 -14.69 -0.15 38.32
CA GLN A 35 -14.97 1.23 37.90
C GLN A 35 -16.35 1.64 38.43
N GLN A 36 -16.41 2.16 39.66
CA GLN A 36 -17.63 2.68 40.27
C GLN A 36 -17.91 4.07 39.69
N HIS A 37 -19.12 4.26 39.17
CA HIS A 37 -19.64 5.58 38.77
C HIS A 37 -19.38 6.59 39.91
N LEU A 38 -18.68 7.70 39.62
CA LEU A 38 -18.50 8.80 40.57
C LEU A 38 -19.86 9.47 40.84
N GLY A 39 -20.59 8.97 41.84
CA GLY A 39 -21.84 9.59 42.28
C GLY A 39 -21.57 10.95 42.95
N HIS A 40 -22.50 11.89 42.80
CA HIS A 40 -22.42 13.25 43.37
C HIS A 40 -22.08 13.25 44.88
N LYS A 41 -22.52 12.24 45.62
CA LYS A 41 -22.24 12.06 47.06
C LYS A 41 -20.77 11.71 47.35
N LEU A 42 -20.11 10.98 46.44
CA LEU A 42 -18.70 10.59 46.57
C LEU A 42 -17.78 11.76 46.28
N ILE A 43 -18.13 12.57 45.26
CA ILE A 43 -17.40 13.80 44.89
C ILE A 43 -17.42 14.81 46.06
N GLY A 44 -18.57 15.01 46.71
CA GLY A 44 -18.69 15.92 47.85
C GLY A 44 -17.95 15.47 49.12
N SER A 45 -17.59 14.19 49.24
CA SER A 45 -16.88 13.63 50.40
C SER A 45 -15.36 13.61 50.25
N GLN A 46 -14.83 14.13 49.16
CA GLN A 46 -13.42 14.03 48.82
C GLN A 46 -12.59 15.14 49.51
N TYR A 47 -11.44 14.76 50.08
CA TYR A 47 -10.50 15.72 50.66
C TYR A 47 -9.80 16.50 49.56
N ILE A 48 -9.80 17.83 49.70
CA ILE A 48 -9.12 18.77 48.80
C ILE A 48 -8.18 19.66 49.61
N SER A 49 -6.98 19.91 49.07
CA SER A 49 -6.08 20.93 49.60
C SER A 49 -6.29 22.23 48.81
N ILE A 50 -6.70 23.29 49.51
CA ILE A 50 -6.88 24.62 48.92
C ILE A 50 -5.67 25.48 49.34
N PRO A 51 -4.72 25.77 48.44
CA PRO A 51 -3.61 26.66 48.76
C PRO A 51 -4.10 28.13 48.82
N PRO A 52 -3.35 29.06 49.43
CA PRO A 52 -3.67 30.50 49.41
C PRO A 52 -3.87 31.03 47.99
N LEU A 53 -4.71 32.06 47.82
CA LEU A 53 -5.08 32.60 46.50
C LEU A 53 -3.87 32.96 45.63
N GLN A 54 -2.82 33.53 46.22
CA GLN A 54 -1.60 33.89 45.51
C GLN A 54 -0.85 32.66 44.97
N GLU A 55 -0.86 31.55 45.71
CA GLU A 55 -0.26 30.29 45.27
C GLU A 55 -1.09 29.63 44.17
N GLN A 56 -2.44 29.69 44.24
CA GLN A 56 -3.32 29.20 43.17
C GLN A 56 -3.03 29.92 41.85
N LEU A 57 -2.97 31.26 41.88
CA LEU A 57 -2.63 32.06 40.70
C LEU A 57 -1.22 31.74 40.18
N GLY A 58 -0.24 31.55 41.07
CA GLY A 58 1.13 31.17 40.71
C GLY A 58 1.21 29.77 40.09
N VAL A 59 0.42 28.81 40.57
CA VAL A 59 0.31 27.46 40.02
C VAL A 59 -0.35 27.50 38.65
N ILE A 60 -1.48 28.19 38.50
CA ILE A 60 -2.19 28.33 37.21
C ILE A 60 -1.27 28.94 36.16
N ALA A 61 -0.55 30.01 36.52
CA ALA A 61 0.41 30.63 35.61
C ALA A 61 1.52 29.66 35.15
N LYS A 62 2.04 28.83 36.07
CA LYS A 62 3.06 27.81 35.72
C LYS A 62 2.49 26.68 34.88
N VAL A 63 1.31 26.16 35.21
CA VAL A 63 0.63 25.10 34.45
C VAL A 63 0.33 25.59 33.03
N ASN A 64 -0.26 26.78 32.88
CA ASN A 64 -0.53 27.36 31.57
C ASN A 64 0.77 27.55 30.77
N LYS A 65 1.85 27.99 31.41
CA LYS A 65 3.16 28.12 30.75
C LYS A 65 3.70 26.75 30.30
N LEU A 66 3.58 25.70 31.12
CA LEU A 66 4.04 24.37 30.77
C LEU A 66 3.19 23.75 29.65
N MET A 67 1.86 23.91 29.70
CA MET A 67 0.96 23.47 28.62
C MET A 67 1.31 24.17 27.31
N ALA A 68 1.52 25.50 27.33
CA ALA A 68 1.94 26.23 26.14
C ALA A 68 3.31 25.77 25.59
N LEU A 69 4.23 25.31 26.46
CA LEU A 69 5.49 24.71 26.02
C LEU A 69 5.28 23.31 25.42
N CYS A 70 4.38 22.49 25.98
CA CYS A 70 4.00 21.21 25.40
C CYS A 70 3.38 21.41 24.01
N ASP A 71 2.40 22.32 23.88
CA ASP A 71 1.75 22.64 22.61
C ASP A 71 2.77 23.10 21.55
N ALA A 72 3.73 23.94 21.96
CA ALA A 72 4.79 24.42 21.07
C ALA A 72 5.74 23.29 20.63
N LEU A 73 6.08 22.37 21.52
CA LEU A 73 6.92 21.21 21.21
C LEU A 73 6.20 20.22 20.28
N GLU A 74 4.92 19.97 20.52
CA GLU A 74 4.09 19.13 19.65
C GLU A 74 4.01 19.72 18.25
N ALA A 75 3.73 21.02 18.13
CA ALA A 75 3.71 21.72 16.84
C ALA A 75 5.08 21.70 16.15
N GLN A 76 6.18 21.86 16.89
CA GLN A 76 7.53 21.77 16.33
C GLN A 76 7.83 20.36 15.79
N GLN A 77 7.41 19.31 16.51
CA GLN A 77 7.59 17.92 16.09
C GLN A 77 6.79 17.61 14.82
N GLU A 78 5.53 18.02 14.76
CA GLU A 78 4.67 17.82 13.59
C GLU A 78 5.21 18.55 12.35
N ASN A 79 5.67 19.79 12.52
CA ASN A 79 6.31 20.56 11.45
C ASN A 79 7.59 19.87 10.95
N SER A 80 8.41 19.32 11.86
CA SER A 80 9.63 18.59 11.50
C SER A 80 9.32 17.34 10.68
N ILE A 81 8.33 16.55 11.09
CA ILE A 81 7.89 15.35 10.35
C ILE A 81 7.37 15.72 8.96
N THR A 82 6.53 16.75 8.88
CA THR A 82 5.94 17.21 7.61
C THR A 82 7.01 17.74 6.65
N ALA A 83 7.96 18.53 7.16
CA ALA A 83 9.09 19.02 6.39
C ALA A 83 9.97 17.87 5.87
N HIS A 84 10.21 16.86 6.70
CA HIS A 84 10.96 15.66 6.30
C HIS A 84 10.25 14.88 5.19
N GLN A 85 8.94 14.65 5.33
CA GLN A 85 8.14 13.99 4.29
C GLN A 85 8.18 14.75 2.96
N THR A 86 7.97 16.07 3.02
CA THR A 86 8.02 16.93 1.83
C THR A 86 9.39 16.89 1.16
N LEU A 87 10.47 16.88 1.95
CA LEU A 87 11.84 16.79 1.43
C LEU A 87 12.07 15.45 0.72
N VAL A 88 11.69 14.33 1.34
CA VAL A 88 11.82 13.00 0.74
C VAL A 88 11.05 12.91 -0.57
N GLU A 89 9.79 13.36 -0.59
CA GLU A 89 8.96 13.35 -1.78
C GLU A 89 9.55 14.22 -2.91
N THR A 90 10.02 15.43 -2.58
CA THR A 90 10.63 16.34 -3.55
C THR A 90 11.90 15.75 -4.17
N LEU A 91 12.75 15.11 -3.36
CA LEU A 91 13.99 14.49 -3.83
C LEU A 91 13.71 13.28 -4.72
N LEU A 92 12.78 12.41 -4.32
CA LEU A 92 12.39 11.25 -5.12
C LEU A 92 11.71 11.67 -6.43
N SER A 93 10.88 12.72 -6.40
CA SER A 93 10.26 13.31 -7.58
C SER A 93 11.29 13.94 -8.53
N ALA A 94 12.31 14.61 -7.99
CA ALA A 94 13.41 15.13 -8.80
C ALA A 94 14.19 14.00 -9.50
N LEU A 95 14.31 12.83 -8.86
CA LEU A 95 14.98 11.67 -9.42
C LEU A 95 14.18 11.04 -10.58
N THR A 96 12.86 10.95 -10.47
CA THR A 96 12.01 10.37 -11.52
C THR A 96 11.84 11.30 -12.71
N ASN A 97 11.73 12.61 -12.44
CA ASN A 97 11.57 13.65 -13.45
C ASN A 97 12.88 14.12 -14.11
N ALA A 98 14.04 13.72 -13.61
CA ALA A 98 15.32 14.03 -14.24
C ALA A 98 15.34 13.51 -15.69
N GLY A 99 15.42 14.43 -16.65
CA GLY A 99 15.35 14.12 -18.07
C GLY A 99 16.70 13.65 -18.62
N GLU A 100 17.77 14.35 -18.26
CA GLU A 100 19.12 14.05 -18.72
C GLU A 100 19.94 13.21 -17.73
N LYS A 101 20.88 12.41 -18.25
CA LYS A 101 21.79 11.56 -17.45
C LYS A 101 22.54 12.36 -16.36
N GLY A 102 22.88 13.63 -16.63
CA GLY A 102 23.56 14.51 -15.67
C GLY A 102 22.69 14.93 -14.50
N GLU A 103 21.42 15.26 -14.74
CA GLU A 103 20.46 15.63 -13.70
C GLU A 103 20.15 14.44 -12.79
N PHE A 104 20.00 13.25 -13.37
CA PHE A 104 19.76 12.03 -12.60
C PHE A 104 20.93 11.72 -11.66
N SER A 105 22.17 11.78 -12.16
CA SER A 105 23.36 11.53 -11.34
C SER A 105 23.49 12.54 -10.19
N GLN A 106 23.13 13.81 -10.40
CA GLN A 106 23.15 14.83 -9.36
C GLN A 106 22.04 14.60 -8.33
N ALA A 107 20.81 14.31 -8.77
CA ALA A 107 19.70 13.98 -7.88
C ALA A 107 20.02 12.75 -7.03
N TRP A 108 20.60 11.71 -7.64
CA TRP A 108 21.05 10.51 -6.92
C TRP A 108 22.15 10.81 -5.91
N SER A 109 23.16 11.63 -6.25
CA SER A 109 24.23 12.00 -5.31
C SER A 109 23.67 12.65 -4.04
N ARG A 110 22.72 13.58 -4.20
CA ARG A 110 22.07 14.26 -3.05
C ARG A 110 21.34 13.27 -2.14
N ILE A 111 20.66 12.29 -2.72
CA ILE A 111 19.95 11.24 -1.97
C ILE A 111 20.96 10.31 -1.29
N ALA A 112 22.02 9.91 -1.99
CA ALA A 112 23.05 9.02 -1.47
C ALA A 112 23.83 9.65 -0.30
N GLU A 113 24.16 10.94 -0.38
CA GLU A 113 24.85 11.69 0.68
C GLU A 113 24.03 11.78 1.98
N HIS A 114 22.70 11.75 1.88
CA HIS A 114 21.80 11.89 3.02
C HIS A 114 20.92 10.64 3.25
N PHE A 115 21.32 9.49 2.71
CA PHE A 115 20.50 8.29 2.69
C PHE A 115 20.08 7.84 4.09
N ASP A 116 21.04 7.77 5.02
CA ASP A 116 20.83 7.33 6.40
C ASP A 116 19.89 8.24 7.19
N THR A 117 19.75 9.50 6.78
CA THR A 117 18.84 10.46 7.41
C THR A 117 17.46 10.48 6.76
N LEU A 118 17.40 10.33 5.43
CA LEU A 118 16.16 10.43 4.65
C LEU A 118 15.23 9.23 4.87
N PHE A 119 15.80 8.02 4.91
CA PHE A 119 15.03 6.76 4.89
C PHE A 119 15.05 6.03 6.23
N THR A 120 14.61 6.71 7.29
CA THR A 120 14.59 6.18 8.67
C THR A 120 13.21 5.66 9.11
N THR A 121 12.16 5.96 8.36
CA THR A 121 10.77 5.60 8.70
C THR A 121 10.21 4.58 7.71
N GLU A 122 9.24 3.77 8.15
CA GLU A 122 8.55 2.80 7.29
C GLU A 122 7.96 3.46 6.03
N HIS A 123 7.31 4.62 6.20
CA HIS A 123 6.73 5.39 5.09
C HIS A 123 7.79 5.81 4.05
N SER A 124 8.90 6.41 4.50
CA SER A 124 9.99 6.82 3.60
C SER A 124 10.63 5.64 2.86
N ILE A 125 10.72 4.47 3.51
CA ILE A 125 11.25 3.25 2.91
C ILE A 125 10.30 2.73 1.83
N ASP A 126 8.99 2.78 2.07
CA ASP A 126 8.01 2.34 1.07
C ASP A 126 7.96 3.29 -0.13
N GLN A 127 8.08 4.61 0.07
CA GLN A 127 8.23 5.58 -1.01
C GLN A 127 9.49 5.28 -1.83
N LEU A 128 10.63 5.01 -1.19
CA LEU A 128 11.87 4.63 -1.88
C LEU A 128 11.68 3.36 -2.72
N LYS A 129 11.05 2.31 -2.18
CA LYS A 129 10.78 1.07 -2.94
C LYS A 129 9.94 1.36 -4.18
N GLN A 130 8.89 2.17 -4.05
CA GLN A 130 8.04 2.56 -5.18
C GLN A 130 8.84 3.33 -6.23
N THR A 131 9.68 4.29 -5.81
CA THR A 131 10.55 5.03 -6.72
C THR A 131 11.54 4.12 -7.45
N ILE A 132 12.17 3.17 -6.75
CA ILE A 132 13.09 2.20 -7.38
C ILE A 132 12.35 1.38 -8.45
N LEU A 133 11.14 0.89 -8.14
CA LEU A 133 10.33 0.14 -9.12
C LEU A 133 9.96 1.02 -10.32
N GLN A 134 9.58 2.27 -10.09
CA GLN A 134 9.30 3.22 -11.17
C GLN A 134 10.52 3.44 -12.06
N LEU A 135 11.70 3.66 -11.47
CA LEU A 135 12.96 3.81 -12.22
C LEU A 135 13.32 2.55 -13.01
N ALA A 136 13.00 1.36 -12.46
CA ALA A 136 13.20 0.09 -13.17
C ALA A 136 12.33 0.01 -14.42
N VAL A 137 11.05 0.38 -14.30
CA VAL A 137 10.09 0.40 -15.42
C VAL A 137 10.48 1.45 -16.47
N MET A 138 11.07 2.57 -16.05
CA MET A 138 11.61 3.59 -16.94
C MET A 138 12.97 3.22 -17.56
N GLY A 139 13.57 2.08 -17.18
CA GLY A 139 14.89 1.66 -17.65
C GLY A 139 16.06 2.52 -17.17
N LYS A 140 15.87 3.32 -16.11
CA LYS A 140 16.89 4.25 -15.57
C LYS A 140 17.86 3.61 -14.57
N LEU A 141 17.60 2.37 -14.12
CA LEU A 141 18.44 1.70 -13.11
C LEU A 141 19.72 1.07 -13.68
N VAL A 142 19.75 0.79 -14.99
CA VAL A 142 20.86 0.07 -15.63
C VAL A 142 21.38 0.90 -16.81
N PRO A 143 22.71 1.06 -16.95
CA PRO A 143 23.30 1.68 -18.14
C PRO A 143 22.85 0.94 -19.40
N GLN A 144 22.36 1.69 -20.39
CA GLN A 144 21.96 1.13 -21.67
C GLN A 144 23.19 0.93 -22.57
N ASP A 145 23.30 -0.24 -23.19
CA ASP A 145 24.31 -0.54 -24.20
C ASP A 145 23.73 -0.32 -25.61
N PRO A 146 24.24 0.65 -26.41
CA PRO A 146 23.77 0.88 -27.78
C PRO A 146 23.94 -0.32 -28.72
N SER A 147 24.76 -1.30 -28.35
CA SER A 147 24.96 -2.52 -29.13
C SER A 147 23.99 -3.65 -28.77
N ASP A 148 23.12 -3.45 -27.77
CA ASP A 148 22.09 -4.42 -27.42
C ASP A 148 21.08 -4.62 -28.55
N VAL A 149 20.55 -5.85 -28.63
CA VAL A 149 19.51 -6.19 -29.59
C VAL A 149 18.22 -5.46 -29.19
N PRO A 150 17.60 -4.68 -30.11
CA PRO A 150 16.40 -3.92 -29.78
C PRO A 150 15.21 -4.85 -29.50
N ALA A 151 14.25 -4.35 -28.71
CA ALA A 151 13.05 -5.07 -28.34
C ALA A 151 12.24 -5.54 -29.56
N SER A 152 12.22 -4.78 -30.66
CA SER A 152 11.56 -5.18 -31.92
C SER A 152 11.94 -6.57 -32.39
N ALA A 153 13.22 -6.95 -32.31
CA ALA A 153 13.68 -8.26 -32.75
C ALA A 153 13.12 -9.40 -31.89
N LEU A 154 12.86 -9.15 -30.59
CA LEU A 154 12.16 -10.10 -29.73
C LEU A 154 10.65 -10.12 -30.04
N LEU A 155 10.05 -8.96 -30.26
CA LEU A 155 8.63 -8.84 -30.58
C LEU A 155 8.27 -9.55 -31.90
N GLU A 156 9.13 -9.50 -32.91
CA GLU A 156 8.97 -10.26 -34.16
C GLU A 156 8.92 -11.77 -33.90
N LYS A 157 9.82 -12.29 -33.04
CA LYS A 157 9.84 -13.71 -32.67
C LYS A 157 8.57 -14.12 -31.94
N ILE A 158 8.08 -13.25 -31.05
CA ILE A 158 6.85 -13.48 -30.28
C ILE A 158 5.63 -13.47 -31.20
N ALA A 159 5.56 -12.54 -32.15
CA ALA A 159 4.49 -12.47 -33.13
C ALA A 159 4.45 -13.75 -33.99
N ALA A 160 5.60 -14.21 -34.49
CA ALA A 160 5.70 -15.45 -35.27
C ALA A 160 5.30 -16.70 -34.46
N GLU A 161 5.74 -16.79 -33.20
CA GLU A 161 5.35 -17.90 -32.32
C GLU A 161 3.85 -17.88 -32.01
N LYS A 162 3.27 -16.69 -31.77
CA LYS A 162 1.83 -16.53 -31.55
C LYS A 162 1.03 -16.96 -32.77
N GLU A 163 1.46 -16.61 -33.98
CA GLU A 163 0.83 -17.06 -35.22
C GLU A 163 0.88 -18.59 -35.37
N ARG A 164 2.03 -19.21 -35.07
CA ARG A 164 2.16 -20.67 -35.05
C ARG A 164 1.18 -21.32 -34.09
N LEU A 165 1.03 -20.78 -32.87
CA LEU A 165 0.10 -21.31 -31.87
C LEU A 165 -1.37 -21.16 -32.28
N ILE A 166 -1.71 -20.14 -33.07
CA ILE A 166 -3.04 -19.95 -33.66
C ILE A 166 -3.30 -21.01 -34.74
N ILE A 167 -2.32 -21.26 -35.62
CA ILE A 167 -2.41 -22.29 -36.67
C ILE A 167 -2.57 -23.69 -36.06
N ASP A 168 -1.81 -23.98 -35.00
CA ASP A 168 -1.89 -25.20 -34.20
C ASP A 168 -3.22 -25.34 -33.42
N LYS A 169 -4.07 -24.31 -33.42
CA LYS A 169 -5.33 -24.24 -32.64
C LYS A 169 -5.12 -24.43 -31.14
N LYS A 170 -3.94 -24.07 -30.63
CA LYS A 170 -3.62 -24.07 -29.19
C LYS A 170 -4.16 -22.81 -28.52
N ILE A 171 -4.14 -21.69 -29.23
CA ILE A 171 -4.76 -20.42 -28.80
C ILE A 171 -5.72 -19.91 -29.87
N ARG A 172 -6.67 -19.05 -29.46
CA ARG A 172 -7.58 -18.40 -30.40
C ARG A 172 -6.97 -17.13 -30.95
N SER A 173 -7.34 -16.77 -32.18
CA SER A 173 -6.98 -15.47 -32.74
C SER A 173 -7.62 -14.34 -31.93
N GLN A 174 -6.83 -13.30 -31.65
CA GLN A 174 -7.27 -12.11 -30.93
C GLN A 174 -7.36 -10.93 -31.89
N LYS A 175 -8.31 -10.02 -31.63
CA LYS A 175 -8.47 -8.82 -32.45
C LYS A 175 -7.20 -7.97 -32.35
N LYS A 176 -6.68 -7.51 -33.49
CA LYS A 176 -5.58 -6.54 -33.53
C LYS A 176 -5.98 -5.28 -32.75
N LEU A 177 -5.14 -4.86 -31.82
CA LEU A 177 -5.36 -3.65 -31.04
C LEU A 177 -4.95 -2.40 -31.85
N PRO A 178 -5.52 -1.23 -31.54
CA PRO A 178 -5.07 0.03 -32.13
C PRO A 178 -3.60 0.31 -31.82
N GLU A 179 -2.94 1.06 -32.69
CA GLU A 179 -1.61 1.59 -32.39
C GLU A 179 -1.65 2.48 -31.14
N ILE A 180 -0.49 2.66 -30.49
CA ILE A 180 -0.37 3.49 -29.29
C ILE A 180 -0.14 4.93 -29.72
N GLY A 181 -1.06 5.82 -29.38
CA GLY A 181 -0.94 7.26 -29.61
C GLY A 181 0.27 7.87 -28.91
N VAL A 182 0.74 9.03 -29.38
CA VAL A 182 1.86 9.73 -28.74
C VAL A 182 1.46 10.25 -27.35
N ASP A 183 0.22 10.69 -27.22
CA ASP A 183 -0.41 11.16 -25.98
C ASP A 183 -0.68 10.04 -24.95
N GLU A 184 -0.76 8.79 -25.40
CA GLU A 184 -0.88 7.62 -24.50
C GLU A 184 0.45 7.26 -23.81
N LYS A 185 1.59 7.76 -24.30
CA LYS A 185 2.92 7.40 -23.78
C LYS A 185 3.24 8.22 -22.53
N PRO A 186 3.37 7.59 -21.35
CA PRO A 186 3.54 8.34 -20.10
C PRO A 186 4.92 8.99 -19.95
N PHE A 187 5.94 8.42 -20.60
CA PHE A 187 7.33 8.89 -20.55
C PHE A 187 8.15 8.37 -21.73
N ASP A 188 9.34 8.96 -21.91
CA ASP A 188 10.31 8.55 -22.92
C ASP A 188 11.04 7.27 -22.53
N LEU A 189 11.11 6.34 -23.46
CA LEU A 189 11.79 5.06 -23.26
C LEU A 189 13.29 5.17 -23.59
N PRO A 190 14.13 4.33 -22.98
CA PRO A 190 15.51 4.17 -23.40
C PRO A 190 15.62 3.67 -24.86
N GLU A 191 16.77 3.89 -25.47
CA GLU A 191 17.06 3.38 -26.81
C GLU A 191 16.88 1.85 -26.89
N GLY A 192 16.23 1.37 -27.96
CA GLY A 192 15.95 -0.05 -28.16
C GLY A 192 14.72 -0.59 -27.42
N TRP A 193 14.10 0.19 -26.52
CA TRP A 193 12.84 -0.20 -25.87
C TRP A 193 11.63 0.23 -26.71
N GLU A 194 10.55 -0.53 -26.63
CA GLU A 194 9.33 -0.27 -27.39
C GLU A 194 8.08 -0.35 -26.52
N TRP A 195 7.20 0.63 -26.69
CA TRP A 195 5.86 0.57 -26.12
C TRP A 195 5.01 -0.44 -26.89
N LEU A 196 4.34 -1.32 -26.17
CA LEU A 196 3.45 -2.33 -26.73
C LEU A 196 2.24 -2.54 -25.82
N ARG A 197 1.08 -2.86 -26.40
CA ARG A 197 -0.11 -3.22 -25.62
C ARG A 197 0.03 -4.66 -25.15
N LEU A 198 -0.28 -4.92 -23.88
CA LEU A 198 -0.12 -6.26 -23.27
C LEU A 198 -0.72 -7.40 -24.12
N GLY A 199 -1.86 -7.17 -24.79
CA GLY A 199 -2.51 -8.17 -25.64
C GLY A 199 -1.79 -8.46 -26.98
N ASP A 200 -0.87 -7.61 -27.42
CA ASP A 200 -0.03 -7.89 -28.59
C ASP A 200 1.10 -8.87 -28.24
N PHE A 201 1.64 -8.79 -27.02
CA PHE A 201 2.69 -9.68 -26.50
C PHE A 201 2.15 -10.95 -25.85
N SER A 202 0.99 -10.89 -25.21
CA SER A 202 0.42 -12.01 -24.45
C SER A 202 -0.90 -12.51 -25.04
N TYR A 203 -1.32 -13.71 -24.65
CA TYR A 203 -2.65 -14.25 -24.95
C TYR A 203 -3.58 -14.05 -23.74
N VAL A 204 -4.31 -12.93 -23.74
CA VAL A 204 -5.29 -12.61 -22.70
C VAL A 204 -6.67 -13.24 -22.97
N PHE A 205 -7.23 -13.96 -22.00
CA PHE A 205 -8.60 -14.48 -22.07
C PHE A 205 -9.29 -14.40 -20.70
N SER A 206 -10.62 -14.33 -20.71
CA SER A 206 -11.44 -14.38 -19.50
C SER A 206 -11.79 -15.81 -19.14
N GLY A 207 -11.91 -16.10 -17.84
CA GLY A 207 -12.32 -17.40 -17.33
C GLY A 207 -13.73 -17.80 -17.77
N ASN A 208 -14.06 -19.08 -17.61
CA ASN A 208 -15.38 -19.63 -17.88
C ASN A 208 -16.20 -19.81 -16.59
N SER A 209 -17.51 -19.66 -16.68
CA SER A 209 -18.43 -19.99 -15.59
C SER A 209 -18.94 -21.42 -15.73
N PHE A 210 -18.86 -22.20 -14.65
CA PHE A 210 -19.37 -23.57 -14.55
C PHE A 210 -20.56 -23.63 -13.60
N LYS A 211 -21.42 -24.64 -13.74
CA LYS A 211 -22.59 -24.79 -12.86
C LYS A 211 -22.17 -25.37 -11.53
N SER A 212 -22.85 -25.00 -10.44
CA SER A 212 -22.53 -25.52 -9.10
C SER A 212 -22.56 -27.04 -9.00
N GLY A 213 -23.41 -27.71 -9.78
CA GLY A 213 -23.48 -29.18 -9.82
C GLY A 213 -22.35 -29.86 -10.58
N ASP A 214 -21.50 -29.11 -11.30
CA ASP A 214 -20.36 -29.66 -12.04
C ASP A 214 -19.15 -29.89 -11.11
N PHE A 215 -19.13 -29.31 -9.91
CA PHE A 215 -17.99 -29.38 -9.00
C PHE A 215 -18.06 -30.58 -8.06
N ASN A 216 -16.89 -31.11 -7.68
CA ASN A 216 -16.74 -32.12 -6.63
C ASN A 216 -15.47 -31.87 -5.80
N GLU A 217 -15.37 -32.51 -4.63
CA GLU A 217 -14.27 -32.32 -3.66
C GLU A 217 -13.25 -33.47 -3.63
N VAL A 218 -13.38 -34.44 -4.53
CA VAL A 218 -12.68 -35.73 -4.41
C VAL A 218 -11.62 -35.89 -5.49
N GLU A 219 -12.00 -35.75 -6.75
CA GLU A 219 -11.08 -35.98 -7.86
C GLU A 219 -11.46 -35.25 -9.15
N GLY A 220 -10.44 -35.05 -9.99
CA GLY A 220 -10.61 -34.55 -11.33
C GLY A 220 -9.59 -33.46 -11.64
N VAL A 221 -10.09 -32.39 -12.22
CA VAL A 221 -9.34 -31.29 -12.81
C VAL A 221 -9.49 -30.09 -11.88
N ARG A 222 -8.41 -29.68 -11.21
CA ARG A 222 -8.43 -28.57 -10.23
C ARG A 222 -8.92 -27.28 -10.89
N VAL A 223 -9.91 -26.63 -10.31
CA VAL A 223 -10.44 -25.38 -10.88
C VAL A 223 -9.92 -24.16 -10.12
N ILE A 224 -9.67 -23.07 -10.83
CA ILE A 224 -9.35 -21.77 -10.25
C ILE A 224 -10.59 -20.89 -10.31
N LYS A 225 -11.17 -20.61 -9.16
CA LYS A 225 -12.26 -19.66 -8.97
C LYS A 225 -11.69 -18.32 -8.53
N ILE A 226 -12.52 -17.28 -8.62
CA ILE A 226 -12.14 -15.96 -8.16
C ILE A 226 -11.83 -15.90 -6.65
N THR A 227 -12.41 -16.82 -5.86
CA THR A 227 -12.11 -16.97 -4.43
C THR A 227 -10.71 -17.53 -4.16
N ASN A 228 -10.08 -18.16 -5.16
CA ASN A 228 -8.71 -18.63 -5.07
C ASN A 228 -7.68 -17.51 -5.27
N ALA A 229 -8.09 -16.35 -5.79
CA ALA A 229 -7.16 -15.24 -6.00
C ALA A 229 -6.79 -14.55 -4.68
N GLY A 230 -5.60 -14.84 -4.16
CA GLY A 230 -4.97 -14.14 -3.03
C GLY A 230 -4.04 -13.01 -3.50
N VAL A 231 -3.47 -12.27 -2.54
CA VAL A 231 -2.54 -11.16 -2.85
C VAL A 231 -1.15 -11.73 -3.05
N GLY A 232 -0.71 -11.81 -4.31
CA GLY A 232 0.60 -12.38 -4.62
C GLY A 232 0.69 -13.88 -4.38
N GLU A 233 -0.45 -14.57 -4.22
CA GLU A 233 -0.55 -16.03 -4.13
C GLU A 233 -1.91 -16.54 -4.61
N LEU A 234 -1.92 -17.81 -5.02
CA LEU A 234 -3.14 -18.55 -5.30
C LEU A 234 -3.49 -19.38 -4.06
N ILE A 235 -4.68 -19.16 -3.52
CA ILE A 235 -5.23 -19.93 -2.42
C ILE A 235 -5.73 -21.25 -2.99
N GLU A 236 -5.08 -22.36 -2.63
CA GLU A 236 -5.51 -23.68 -3.09
C GLU A 236 -6.83 -24.08 -2.43
N THR A 237 -7.73 -24.66 -3.24
CA THR A 237 -8.93 -25.33 -2.74
C THR A 237 -9.06 -26.72 -3.37
N ASP A 238 -9.84 -27.57 -2.72
CA ASP A 238 -10.17 -28.91 -3.21
C ASP A 238 -11.39 -28.90 -4.14
N ASP A 239 -11.51 -27.88 -4.99
CA ASP A 239 -12.55 -27.84 -6.00
C ASP A 239 -12.07 -28.49 -7.31
N TYR A 240 -12.78 -29.52 -7.74
CA TYR A 240 -12.47 -30.26 -8.96
C TYR A 240 -13.64 -30.27 -9.94
N LEU A 241 -13.32 -30.23 -11.23
CA LEU A 241 -14.23 -30.51 -12.34
C LEU A 241 -13.97 -31.92 -12.91
N PRO A 242 -14.94 -32.53 -13.61
CA PRO A 242 -14.76 -33.82 -14.27
C PRO A 242 -13.59 -33.83 -15.26
N ARG A 243 -12.91 -34.97 -15.44
CA ARG A 243 -11.67 -35.04 -16.23
C ARG A 243 -11.86 -34.72 -17.71
N ASP A 244 -13.01 -35.06 -18.25
CA ASP A 244 -13.49 -34.79 -19.60
C ASP A 244 -13.70 -33.29 -19.90
N PHE A 245 -13.75 -32.44 -18.87
CA PHE A 245 -13.80 -30.99 -19.06
C PHE A 245 -12.50 -30.43 -19.63
N LEU A 246 -11.36 -31.12 -19.47
CA LEU A 246 -10.09 -30.72 -20.07
C LEU A 246 -10.19 -30.61 -21.60
N ASP A 247 -10.85 -31.56 -22.24
CA ASP A 247 -10.97 -31.58 -23.70
C ASP A 247 -11.98 -30.54 -24.18
N THR A 248 -13.11 -30.44 -23.47
CA THR A 248 -14.21 -29.52 -23.79
C THR A 248 -13.82 -28.05 -23.59
N TYR A 249 -13.11 -27.76 -22.49
CA TYR A 249 -12.73 -26.42 -22.06
C TYR A 249 -11.24 -26.15 -22.18
N LYS A 250 -10.53 -26.86 -23.07
CA LYS A 250 -9.08 -26.75 -23.27
C LYS A 250 -8.55 -25.31 -23.40
N ASN A 251 -9.36 -24.41 -23.97
CA ASN A 251 -9.01 -22.99 -24.17
C ASN A 251 -9.02 -22.15 -22.88
N TYR A 252 -9.51 -22.71 -21.77
CA TYR A 252 -9.53 -22.10 -20.45
C TYR A 252 -8.50 -22.74 -19.50
N THR A 253 -7.63 -23.59 -20.04
CA THR A 253 -6.53 -24.19 -19.29
C THR A 253 -5.47 -23.13 -19.04
N VAL A 254 -5.01 -23.05 -17.80
CA VAL A 254 -3.83 -22.25 -17.44
C VAL A 254 -2.65 -23.18 -17.19
N LEU A 255 -1.48 -22.72 -17.56
CA LEU A 255 -0.21 -23.40 -17.39
C LEU A 255 0.61 -22.74 -16.28
N GLU A 256 1.63 -23.48 -15.84
CA GLU A 256 2.62 -22.93 -14.94
C GLU A 256 3.34 -21.75 -15.61
N GLY A 257 3.48 -20.65 -14.87
CA GLY A 257 4.00 -19.37 -15.39
C GLY A 257 2.95 -18.41 -15.95
N ASP A 258 1.68 -18.83 -16.12
CA ASP A 258 0.62 -17.92 -16.56
C ASP A 258 0.27 -16.89 -15.48
N LEU A 259 -0.13 -15.68 -15.91
CA LEU A 259 -0.59 -14.61 -15.03
C LEU A 259 -2.11 -14.66 -14.87
N ILE A 260 -2.58 -14.73 -13.62
CA ILE A 260 -4.01 -14.76 -13.28
C ILE A 260 -4.39 -13.45 -12.59
N LEU A 261 -5.37 -12.73 -13.16
CA LEU A 261 -5.85 -11.44 -12.66
C LEU A 261 -7.33 -11.56 -12.26
N ALA A 262 -7.67 -11.22 -11.02
CA ALA A 262 -9.06 -11.18 -10.56
C ALA A 262 -9.67 -9.78 -10.72
N LEU A 263 -10.79 -9.65 -11.43
CA LEU A 263 -11.31 -8.33 -11.83
C LEU A 263 -12.37 -7.73 -10.88
N THR A 264 -12.87 -8.47 -9.89
CA THR A 264 -14.03 -8.04 -9.07
C THR A 264 -13.73 -7.88 -7.58
N ARG A 265 -12.47 -7.97 -7.16
CA ARG A 265 -12.04 -7.79 -5.76
C ARG A 265 -10.81 -6.87 -5.69
N PRO A 266 -10.97 -5.54 -5.68
CA PRO A 266 -9.84 -4.65 -5.52
C PRO A 266 -9.18 -4.89 -4.14
N TYR A 267 -7.88 -5.19 -4.15
CA TYR A 267 -7.09 -5.15 -2.93
C TYR A 267 -6.69 -3.70 -2.67
N ILE A 268 -7.16 -3.12 -1.57
CA ILE A 268 -6.78 -1.79 -1.11
C ILE A 268 -5.77 -1.98 0.01
N ARG A 269 -4.50 -1.66 -0.25
CA ARG A 269 -3.48 -1.56 0.79
C ARG A 269 -3.16 -0.08 1.01
N GLY A 270 -3.68 0.49 2.09
CA GLY A 270 -3.45 1.91 2.42
C GLY A 270 -4.21 2.90 1.53
N ASN A 271 -3.96 4.19 1.77
CA ASN A 271 -4.68 5.33 1.17
C ASN A 271 -4.32 5.62 -0.30
N ASP A 272 -3.37 4.90 -0.88
CA ASP A 272 -2.87 5.18 -2.23
C ASP A 272 -3.57 4.22 -3.21
N GLY A 273 -4.64 4.73 -3.82
CA GLY A 273 -5.66 4.01 -4.59
C GLY A 273 -5.23 3.29 -5.87
N LEU A 274 -4.16 2.49 -5.86
CA LEU A 274 -3.86 1.53 -6.94
C LEU A 274 -4.38 0.13 -6.57
N ALA A 275 -5.59 -0.18 -7.04
CA ALA A 275 -6.20 -1.49 -6.90
C ALA A 275 -5.61 -2.47 -7.94
N MET A 276 -4.46 -3.08 -7.64
CA MET A 276 -3.96 -4.21 -8.42
C MET A 276 -4.36 -5.52 -7.75
N THR A 277 -5.36 -6.18 -8.33
CA THR A 277 -5.76 -7.51 -7.89
C THR A 277 -4.78 -8.55 -8.41
N ALA A 278 -4.03 -9.15 -7.48
CA ALA A 278 -3.27 -10.39 -7.62
C ALA A 278 -2.35 -10.45 -8.87
N MET A 279 -1.08 -10.09 -8.72
CA MET A 279 -0.03 -10.57 -9.64
C MET A 279 0.84 -11.57 -8.90
N LYS A 280 0.75 -12.85 -9.26
CA LYS A 280 1.82 -13.80 -8.98
C LYS A 280 2.27 -14.46 -10.28
N PHE A 281 3.57 -14.37 -10.52
CA PHE A 281 4.32 -15.34 -11.32
C PHE A 281 4.39 -16.61 -10.47
N VAL A 282 3.68 -17.68 -10.84
CA VAL A 282 3.69 -18.94 -10.09
C VAL A 282 4.70 -19.88 -10.76
N PRO A 283 5.94 -20.06 -10.26
CA PRO A 283 6.88 -21.03 -10.80
C PRO A 283 6.79 -22.40 -10.08
N MET A 284 5.64 -22.69 -9.46
CA MET A 284 5.24 -24.03 -9.04
C MET A 284 3.76 -23.99 -8.69
N LEU A 285 2.94 -24.60 -9.54
CA LEU A 285 1.87 -25.53 -9.16
C LEU A 285 1.03 -25.82 -10.41
N LYS A 286 0.91 -27.12 -10.68
CA LYS A 286 0.27 -27.70 -11.85
C LYS A 286 -1.17 -27.22 -11.97
N GLY A 287 -1.42 -26.35 -12.95
CA GLY A 287 -2.70 -26.29 -13.63
C GLY A 287 -3.02 -27.64 -14.28
N LEU A 288 -4.30 -27.86 -14.59
CA LEU A 288 -4.92 -29.10 -15.08
C LEU A 288 -3.92 -30.10 -15.69
N TYR A 289 -3.46 -31.10 -14.93
CA TYR A 289 -2.53 -32.11 -15.46
C TYR A 289 -2.96 -33.55 -15.17
N LYS A 290 -3.05 -34.31 -16.26
CA LYS A 290 -2.89 -35.77 -16.31
C LYS A 290 -1.45 -36.10 -15.97
N LYS A 291 -1.17 -36.57 -14.75
CA LYS A 291 0.14 -37.10 -14.35
C LYS A 291 0.56 -38.21 -15.35
N THR A 292 1.46 -37.91 -16.28
CA THR A 292 2.13 -38.98 -17.04
C THR A 292 2.97 -39.74 -16.01
N LYS A 293 2.57 -40.97 -15.70
CA LYS A 293 3.33 -41.89 -14.86
C LYS A 293 4.61 -42.27 -15.63
N ASN A 294 5.76 -42.13 -14.98
CA ASN A 294 6.85 -43.07 -15.18
C ASN A 294 6.40 -44.44 -14.67
#